data_AF-A0A8S4EIH2-F1
#
_entry.id   AF-A0A8S4EIH2-F1
#
_cell.length_a   1.000
_cell.length_b   1.000
_cell.length_c   1.000
_cell.angle_alpha   90.00
_cell.angle_beta   90.00
_cell.angle_gamma   90.00
#
_symmetry.space_group_name_H-M   'P 1'
#
loop_
_entity.id
_entity.type
_entity.pdbx_description
1 polymer ?
#
loop_
_entity_poly.entity_id
_entity_poly.type
_entity_poly.pdbx_seq_one_letter_code
_entity_poly.pdbx_strand_id
1 'polypeptide(L)'
;MSDDATRPKEMTVLDIDDVFLPSPESLLVNLQERRELINELLNVLPRRHAAPAAPASALGAALQAAYKLMAPTGGRITVFQTCLPNVGPGALQPREDPNARSSKEVAHLNPATDFYKRLALDCSGAQVAVDLFLLNSQYADLATLSGMSKFSAGTVYHIPLFNAARAWQADQLKRMLNRYLTRKIGFEAVMRVRCTRGITIHTFHGNFFVRSTDLLSLPNVSPDAGFGMQLAIEESLTDLQQVCFQAALLYTSSKGERRIRVHTLALPIASTLPDVLHSADQQCIIGLLSKMAVDRCASASMSEAKEAIMNVAIDVLSAHRLAQNLPAGAAGSALHAPASLRLLPLYLLALLKRVSVCTIESAILDS
;
A
#
# COMPACT_ATOMS: atom_id res chain seq x y z
N MET A 1 13.14 -9.27 -38.93
CA MET A 1 13.71 -10.64 -38.83
C MET A 1 12.57 -11.56 -38.41
N SER A 2 12.51 -12.77 -38.97
CA SER A 2 11.35 -13.69 -39.02
C SER A 2 10.52 -13.82 -37.72
N ASP A 3 9.25 -13.43 -37.81
CA ASP A 3 8.26 -13.38 -36.71
C ASP A 3 7.60 -14.74 -36.36
N ASP A 4 8.20 -15.83 -36.84
CA ASP A 4 7.70 -17.21 -36.74
C ASP A 4 8.54 -18.03 -35.74
N ALA A 5 8.77 -17.47 -34.55
CA ALA A 5 9.44 -18.18 -33.47
C ALA A 5 8.51 -19.28 -32.93
N THR A 6 8.83 -20.54 -33.26
CA THR A 6 8.10 -21.73 -32.80
C THR A 6 8.43 -22.15 -31.38
N ARG A 7 9.42 -21.51 -30.73
CA ARG A 7 9.82 -21.76 -29.35
C ARG A 7 10.23 -20.48 -28.62
N PRO A 8 10.06 -20.40 -27.29
CA PRO A 8 10.56 -19.30 -26.47
C PRO A 8 12.08 -19.16 -26.60
N LYS A 9 12.55 -17.92 -26.77
CA LYS A 9 13.99 -17.58 -26.76
C LYS A 9 14.33 -16.87 -25.46
N GLU A 10 15.48 -17.20 -24.90
CA GLU A 10 16.02 -16.56 -23.70
C GLU A 10 17.24 -15.74 -24.07
N MET A 11 17.31 -14.52 -23.54
CA MET A 11 18.43 -13.60 -23.71
C MET A 11 18.93 -13.22 -22.33
N THR A 12 20.13 -13.66 -21.97
CA THR A 12 20.75 -13.36 -20.67
C THR A 12 21.55 -12.07 -20.79
N VAL A 13 21.18 -11.06 -20.01
CA VAL A 13 21.94 -9.80 -19.88
C VAL A 13 22.86 -9.96 -18.67
N LEU A 14 24.17 -9.87 -18.90
CA LEU A 14 25.19 -10.04 -17.86
C LEU A 14 25.59 -8.71 -17.19
N ASP A 15 25.46 -7.60 -17.92
CA ASP A 15 25.69 -6.27 -17.37
C ASP A 15 24.46 -5.81 -16.58
N ILE A 16 24.62 -5.77 -15.27
CA ILE A 16 23.56 -5.40 -14.31
C ILE A 16 23.70 -3.97 -13.81
N ASP A 17 24.80 -3.29 -14.13
CA ASP A 17 25.06 -1.93 -13.70
C ASP A 17 24.57 -0.93 -14.77
N ASP A 18 24.74 -1.25 -16.05
CA ASP A 18 24.14 -0.52 -17.17
C ASP A 18 23.08 -1.37 -17.90
N VAL A 19 21.89 -1.43 -17.31
CA VAL A 19 20.80 -2.26 -17.80
C VAL A 19 20.28 -1.79 -19.15
N PHE A 20 20.22 -2.67 -20.15
CA PHE A 20 19.61 -2.41 -21.46
C PHE A 20 18.58 -3.49 -21.84
N LEU A 21 17.71 -3.16 -22.80
CA LEU A 21 16.79 -4.14 -23.38
C LEU A 21 17.51 -4.94 -24.48
N PRO A 22 17.58 -6.28 -24.40
CA PRO A 22 18.34 -7.09 -25.35
C PRO A 22 17.69 -7.18 -26.74
N SER A 23 16.41 -6.81 -26.84
CA SER A 23 15.66 -6.76 -28.08
C SER A 23 14.71 -5.57 -28.06
N PRO A 24 14.54 -4.83 -29.17
CA PRO A 24 13.56 -3.74 -29.27
C PRO A 24 12.11 -4.27 -29.42
N GLU A 25 11.93 -5.51 -29.89
CA GLU A 25 10.63 -6.10 -30.21
C GLU A 25 10.46 -7.47 -29.52
N SER A 26 9.22 -7.97 -29.51
CA SER A 26 8.84 -9.31 -29.03
C SER A 26 9.06 -9.61 -27.54
N LEU A 27 9.31 -8.58 -26.71
CA LEU A 27 9.38 -8.72 -25.25
C LEU A 27 8.02 -8.49 -24.57
N LEU A 28 7.17 -7.64 -25.15
CA LEU A 28 5.76 -7.49 -24.80
C LEU A 28 4.93 -8.03 -25.97
N VAL A 29 4.07 -9.00 -25.69
CA VAL A 29 3.30 -9.71 -26.71
C VAL A 29 1.83 -9.80 -26.33
N ASN A 30 0.97 -9.93 -27.34
CA ASN A 30 -0.44 -10.23 -27.11
C ASN A 30 -0.59 -11.67 -26.57
N LEU A 31 -1.14 -11.78 -25.37
CA LEU A 31 -1.34 -13.07 -24.69
C LEU A 31 -2.24 -14.02 -25.47
N GLN A 32 -3.25 -13.52 -26.20
CA GLN A 32 -4.16 -14.38 -26.98
C GLN A 32 -3.44 -14.97 -28.19
N GLU A 33 -2.64 -14.16 -28.88
CA GLU A 33 -1.91 -14.56 -30.08
C GLU A 33 -0.74 -15.50 -29.76
N ARG A 34 -0.02 -15.27 -28.64
CA ARG A 34 1.18 -16.02 -28.27
C ARG A 34 0.94 -17.02 -27.12
N ARG A 35 -0.31 -17.44 -26.89
CA ARG A 35 -0.71 -18.29 -25.74
C ARG A 35 0.07 -19.59 -25.65
N GLU A 36 0.27 -20.28 -26.78
CA GLU A 36 0.96 -21.58 -26.80
C GLU A 36 2.42 -21.45 -26.37
N LEU A 37 3.13 -20.44 -26.90
CA LEU A 37 4.52 -20.15 -26.54
C LEU A 37 4.66 -19.77 -25.06
N ILE A 38 3.71 -19.00 -24.52
CA ILE A 38 3.72 -18.65 -23.09
C ILE A 38 3.50 -19.91 -22.23
N ASN A 39 2.58 -20.80 -22.60
CA ASN A 39 2.39 -22.06 -21.89
C ASN A 39 3.65 -22.95 -21.94
N GLU A 40 4.33 -23.02 -23.09
CA GLU A 40 5.60 -23.74 -23.22
C GLU A 40 6.67 -23.15 -22.29
N LEU A 41 6.83 -21.82 -22.29
CA LEU A 41 7.77 -21.12 -21.41
C LEU A 41 7.50 -21.44 -19.94
N LEU A 42 6.24 -21.36 -19.50
CA LEU A 42 5.85 -21.64 -18.11
C LEU A 42 6.11 -23.10 -17.70
N ASN A 43 6.09 -24.05 -18.64
CA ASN A 43 6.45 -25.44 -18.38
C ASN A 43 7.97 -25.67 -18.31
N VAL A 44 8.76 -24.88 -19.05
CA VAL A 44 10.22 -25.02 -19.12
C VAL A 44 10.92 -24.31 -17.95
N LEU A 45 10.43 -23.13 -17.53
CA LEU A 45 11.05 -22.30 -16.50
C LEU A 45 11.42 -23.04 -15.20
N PRO A 46 10.51 -23.83 -14.58
CA PRO A 46 10.84 -24.55 -13.34
C PRO A 46 11.94 -25.60 -13.54
N ARG A 47 11.96 -26.25 -14.71
CA ARG A 47 12.97 -27.29 -15.02
C ARG A 47 14.35 -26.67 -15.21
N ARG A 48 14.41 -25.49 -15.83
CA ARG A 48 15.66 -24.77 -16.10
C ARG A 48 16.36 -24.30 -14.81
N HIS A 49 15.58 -23.83 -13.84
CA HIS A 49 16.09 -23.33 -12.56
C HIS A 49 15.89 -24.33 -11.40
N ALA A 50 15.82 -25.63 -11.70
CA ALA A 50 15.63 -26.67 -10.69
C ALA A 50 16.85 -26.89 -9.80
N ALA A 51 18.05 -26.54 -10.28
CA ALA A 51 19.28 -26.67 -9.51
C ALA A 51 19.31 -25.61 -8.40
N PRO A 52 19.60 -26.01 -7.14
CA PRO A 52 19.74 -25.05 -6.05
C PRO A 52 20.92 -24.12 -6.34
N ALA A 53 20.65 -22.82 -6.35
CA ALA A 53 21.65 -21.78 -6.47
C ALA A 53 21.76 -21.00 -5.14
N ALA A 54 22.90 -20.36 -4.92
CA ALA A 54 23.06 -19.42 -3.82
C ALA A 54 22.00 -18.30 -3.95
N PRO A 55 21.47 -17.77 -2.83
CA PRO A 55 20.45 -16.72 -2.86
C PRO A 55 21.09 -15.40 -3.32
N ALA A 56 21.16 -15.21 -4.64
CA ALA A 56 21.58 -13.98 -5.29
C ALA A 56 20.39 -13.36 -6.03
N SER A 57 20.15 -12.08 -5.84
CA SER A 57 19.05 -11.35 -6.46
C SER A 57 19.47 -9.97 -6.90
N ALA A 58 19.42 -9.75 -8.22
CA ALA A 58 19.67 -8.47 -8.87
C ALA A 58 18.37 -7.69 -9.13
N LEU A 59 17.54 -7.54 -8.09
CA LEU A 59 16.19 -6.98 -8.23
C LEU A 59 16.19 -5.57 -8.83
N GLY A 60 17.12 -4.70 -8.42
CA GLY A 60 17.14 -3.34 -8.94
C GLY A 60 17.42 -3.28 -10.44
N ALA A 61 18.33 -4.12 -10.94
CA ALA A 61 18.61 -4.24 -12.37
C ALA A 61 17.39 -4.77 -13.14
N ALA A 62 16.76 -5.83 -12.61
CA ALA A 62 15.54 -6.39 -13.20
C ALA A 62 14.39 -5.37 -13.26
N LEU A 63 14.25 -4.56 -12.22
CA LEU A 63 13.26 -3.49 -12.16
C LEU A 63 13.55 -2.36 -13.16
N GLN A 64 14.81 -1.97 -13.34
CA GLN A 64 15.20 -0.99 -14.37
C GLN A 64 14.90 -1.52 -15.77
N ALA A 65 15.17 -2.80 -16.05
CA ALA A 65 14.82 -3.42 -17.33
C ALA A 65 13.30 -3.42 -17.54
N ALA A 66 12.53 -3.82 -16.53
CA ALA A 66 11.08 -3.84 -16.57
C ALA A 66 10.50 -2.43 -16.78
N TYR A 67 11.07 -1.40 -16.13
CA TYR A 67 10.70 -0.01 -16.35
C TYR A 67 10.98 0.42 -17.79
N LYS A 68 12.20 0.20 -18.33
CA LYS A 68 12.55 0.54 -19.71
C LYS A 68 11.60 -0.12 -20.71
N LEU A 69 11.18 -1.36 -20.44
CA LEU A 69 10.24 -2.10 -21.27
C LEU A 69 8.81 -1.53 -21.21
N MET A 70 8.36 -1.13 -20.01
CA MET A 70 6.97 -0.72 -19.77
C MET A 70 6.73 0.79 -19.93
N ALA A 71 7.77 1.62 -19.83
CA ALA A 71 7.65 3.07 -19.83
C ALA A 71 6.94 3.66 -21.07
N PRO A 72 7.13 3.13 -22.30
CA PRO A 72 6.42 3.64 -23.47
C PRO A 72 4.90 3.43 -23.44
N THR A 73 4.41 2.39 -22.75
CA THR A 73 2.99 1.98 -22.76
C THR A 73 2.28 2.17 -21.43
N GLY A 74 3.02 2.29 -20.33
CA GLY A 74 2.47 2.15 -18.99
C GLY A 74 2.06 0.71 -18.66
N GLY A 75 1.47 0.51 -17.47
CA GLY A 75 0.90 -0.78 -17.07
C GLY A 75 1.31 -1.22 -15.66
N ARG A 76 1.64 -2.51 -15.51
CA ARG A 76 1.86 -3.14 -14.21
C ARG A 76 3.06 -4.09 -14.24
N ILE A 77 4.03 -3.84 -13.38
CA ILE A 77 5.14 -4.74 -13.09
C ILE A 77 4.75 -5.58 -11.87
N THR A 78 4.82 -6.90 -11.98
CA THR A 78 4.56 -7.83 -10.86
C THR A 78 5.86 -8.50 -10.48
N VAL A 79 6.37 -8.23 -9.28
CA VAL A 79 7.62 -8.77 -8.76
C VAL A 79 7.31 -9.95 -7.83
N PHE A 80 7.99 -11.08 -8.02
CA PHE A 80 8.02 -12.15 -7.03
C PHE A 80 9.43 -12.20 -6.43
N GLN A 81 9.54 -11.88 -5.14
CA GLN A 81 10.81 -11.84 -4.41
C GLN A 81 10.79 -12.86 -3.27
N THR A 82 11.87 -13.64 -3.12
CA THR A 82 11.98 -14.69 -2.10
C THR A 82 13.17 -14.51 -1.15
N CYS A 83 14.14 -13.67 -1.50
CA CYS A 83 15.35 -13.39 -0.72
C CYS A 83 15.68 -11.89 -0.72
N LEU A 84 16.66 -11.48 0.09
CA LEU A 84 17.19 -10.10 0.09
C LEU A 84 17.87 -9.79 -1.26
N PRO A 85 17.52 -8.70 -1.95
CA PRO A 85 18.30 -8.22 -3.09
C PRO A 85 19.71 -7.81 -2.65
N ASN A 86 20.73 -8.46 -3.19
CA ASN A 86 22.11 -8.36 -2.71
C ASN A 86 23.13 -8.12 -3.84
N VAL A 87 22.68 -8.00 -5.08
CA VAL A 87 23.54 -7.82 -6.26
C VAL A 87 23.05 -6.65 -7.10
N GLY A 88 23.97 -5.83 -7.62
CA GLY A 88 23.67 -4.73 -8.54
C GLY A 88 23.04 -3.49 -7.88
N PRO A 89 22.39 -2.62 -8.67
CA PRO A 89 21.85 -1.35 -8.18
C PRO A 89 20.75 -1.58 -7.15
N GLY A 90 20.78 -0.83 -6.05
CA GLY A 90 19.84 -0.99 -4.94
C GLY A 90 20.03 -2.26 -4.12
N ALA A 91 21.19 -2.92 -4.22
CA ALA A 91 21.57 -4.02 -3.35
C ALA A 91 21.53 -3.61 -1.86
N LEU A 92 21.08 -4.54 -1.04
CA LEU A 92 20.86 -4.38 0.40
C LEU A 92 21.76 -5.34 1.17
N GLN A 93 22.05 -4.96 2.40
CA GLN A 93 22.74 -5.80 3.37
C GLN A 93 21.80 -6.16 4.52
N PRO A 94 21.90 -7.38 5.09
CA PRO A 94 21.18 -7.71 6.30
C PRO A 94 21.54 -6.72 7.40
N ARG A 95 20.54 -6.00 7.92
CA ARG A 95 20.69 -4.98 8.96
C ARG A 95 19.97 -5.33 10.25
N GLU A 96 19.20 -6.42 10.26
CA GLU A 96 18.59 -6.93 11.48
C GLU A 96 19.66 -7.61 12.34
N ASP A 97 19.77 -7.21 13.61
CA ASP A 97 20.46 -7.97 14.64
C ASP A 97 19.46 -8.94 15.31
N PRO A 98 19.60 -10.27 15.15
CA PRO A 98 18.72 -11.24 15.78
C PRO A 98 18.64 -11.11 17.31
N ASN A 99 19.68 -10.56 17.96
CA ASN A 99 19.74 -10.39 19.41
C ASN A 99 19.01 -9.12 19.88
N ALA A 100 18.70 -8.18 18.99
CA ALA A 100 18.06 -6.90 19.31
C ALA A 100 16.53 -6.92 19.16
N ARG A 101 15.93 -8.07 18.81
CA ARG A 101 14.48 -8.24 18.54
C ARG A 101 13.56 -7.97 19.73
N SER A 102 14.08 -7.92 20.95
CA SER A 102 13.33 -7.62 22.18
C SER A 102 13.47 -6.16 22.65
N SER A 103 14.19 -5.32 21.89
CA SER A 103 14.40 -3.92 22.25
C SER A 103 13.09 -3.11 22.21
N LYS A 104 12.97 -2.10 23.08
CA LYS A 104 11.77 -1.23 23.15
C LYS A 104 11.59 -0.35 21.91
N GLU A 105 12.68 -0.07 21.19
CA GLU A 105 12.68 0.70 19.95
C GLU A 105 12.89 -0.22 18.75
N VAL A 106 11.96 -0.16 17.80
CA VAL A 106 12.08 -0.93 16.56
C VAL A 106 12.98 -0.17 15.59
N ALA A 107 14.22 -0.62 15.47
CA ALA A 107 15.16 -0.08 14.48
C ALA A 107 14.77 -0.48 13.04
N HIS A 108 15.34 0.20 12.05
CA HIS A 108 15.26 -0.16 10.62
C HIS A 108 13.86 -0.09 9.97
N LEU A 109 12.92 0.67 10.54
CA LEU A 109 11.62 0.97 9.89
C LEU A 109 11.76 1.87 8.65
N ASN A 110 12.86 2.59 8.53
CA ASN A 110 13.17 3.44 7.38
C ASN A 110 13.91 2.68 6.28
N PRO A 111 13.70 3.02 5.00
CA PRO A 111 14.40 2.39 3.89
C PRO A 111 15.92 2.59 4.03
N ALA A 112 16.71 1.56 3.70
CA ALA A 112 18.17 1.62 3.70
C ALA A 112 18.72 2.45 2.52
N THR A 113 17.93 2.61 1.46
CA THR A 113 18.30 3.35 0.25
C THR A 113 17.07 3.96 -0.40
N ASP A 114 17.26 5.10 -1.05
CA ASP A 114 16.21 5.78 -1.83
C ASP A 114 16.00 5.19 -3.23
N PHE A 115 16.82 4.22 -3.64
CA PHE A 115 16.78 3.65 -5.00
C PHE A 115 15.36 3.22 -5.42
N TYR A 116 14.69 2.40 -4.59
CA TYR A 116 13.35 1.89 -4.89
C TYR A 116 12.28 2.98 -4.90
N LYS A 117 12.45 4.03 -4.09
CA LYS A 117 11.56 5.19 -4.10
C LYS A 117 11.73 5.98 -5.39
N ARG A 118 12.96 6.29 -5.80
CA ARG A 118 13.24 7.05 -7.04
C ARG A 118 12.69 6.32 -8.26
N LEU A 119 12.99 5.03 -8.38
CA LEU A 119 12.45 4.21 -9.46
C LEU A 119 10.91 4.19 -9.46
N ALA A 120 10.27 4.09 -8.29
CA ALA A 120 8.82 4.12 -8.22
C ALA A 120 8.19 5.44 -8.68
N LEU A 121 8.89 6.56 -8.44
CA LEU A 121 8.48 7.86 -8.96
C LEU A 121 8.60 7.91 -10.49
N ASP A 122 9.68 7.36 -11.06
CA ASP A 122 9.87 7.25 -12.51
C ASP A 122 8.77 6.36 -13.14
N CYS A 123 8.49 5.21 -12.53
CA CYS A 123 7.38 4.32 -12.89
C CYS A 123 6.05 5.08 -12.87
N SER A 124 5.76 5.81 -11.79
CA SER A 124 4.51 6.58 -11.65
C SER A 124 4.36 7.66 -12.72
N GLY A 125 5.45 8.34 -13.07
CA GLY A 125 5.51 9.28 -14.19
C GLY A 125 5.14 8.62 -15.52
N ALA A 126 5.64 7.42 -15.77
CA ALA A 126 5.36 6.61 -16.96
C ALA A 126 4.07 5.77 -16.89
N GLN A 127 3.18 6.03 -15.92
CA GLN A 127 1.93 5.27 -15.73
C GLN A 127 2.15 3.77 -15.50
N VAL A 128 3.23 3.41 -14.81
CA VAL A 128 3.56 2.04 -14.38
C VAL A 128 3.40 1.92 -12.86
N ALA A 129 2.66 0.91 -12.40
CA ALA A 129 2.67 0.51 -10.98
C ALA A 129 3.52 -0.76 -10.76
N VAL A 130 4.15 -0.85 -9.60
CA VAL A 130 4.96 -2.01 -9.20
C VAL A 130 4.29 -2.73 -8.02
N ASP A 131 3.80 -3.94 -8.25
CA ASP A 131 3.24 -4.81 -7.22
C ASP A 131 4.28 -5.84 -6.76
N LEU A 132 4.42 -6.04 -5.45
CA LEU A 132 5.43 -6.94 -4.86
C LEU A 132 4.75 -8.13 -4.19
N PHE A 133 5.06 -9.34 -4.63
CA PHE A 133 4.82 -10.59 -3.91
C PHE A 133 6.10 -11.00 -3.18
N LEU A 134 6.16 -10.74 -1.88
CA LEU A 134 7.27 -11.13 -1.02
C LEU A 134 6.95 -12.48 -0.36
N LEU A 135 7.70 -13.51 -0.75
CA LEU A 135 7.55 -14.90 -0.32
C LEU A 135 8.83 -15.36 0.38
N ASN A 136 9.27 -14.59 1.38
CA ASN A 136 10.57 -14.77 2.01
C ASN A 136 10.55 -15.77 3.16
N SER A 137 11.62 -16.55 3.27
CA SER A 137 11.89 -17.41 4.45
C SER A 137 12.96 -16.85 5.38
N GLN A 138 13.66 -15.81 4.94
CA GLN A 138 14.68 -15.08 5.69
C GLN A 138 14.43 -13.58 5.52
N TYR A 139 15.12 -12.76 6.31
CA TYR A 139 15.05 -11.31 6.19
C TYR A 139 15.30 -10.84 4.75
N ALA A 140 14.41 -9.98 4.24
CA ALA A 140 14.42 -9.45 2.88
C ALA A 140 14.26 -7.92 2.82
N ASP A 141 14.21 -7.26 3.99
CA ASP A 141 14.13 -5.81 4.13
C ASP A 141 12.90 -5.18 3.46
N LEU A 142 11.71 -5.61 3.90
CA LEU A 142 10.43 -5.13 3.40
C LEU A 142 10.25 -3.61 3.58
N ALA A 143 10.85 -3.01 4.62
CA ALA A 143 10.83 -1.56 4.83
C ALA A 143 11.40 -0.81 3.62
N THR A 144 12.50 -1.30 3.06
CA THR A 144 13.11 -0.73 1.86
C THR A 144 12.33 -1.09 0.60
N LEU A 145 11.96 -2.36 0.43
CA LEU A 145 11.31 -2.86 -0.79
C LEU A 145 9.90 -2.31 -0.98
N SER A 146 9.13 -2.13 0.09
CA SER A 146 7.75 -1.63 0.02
C SER A 146 7.64 -0.24 -0.61
N GLY A 147 8.72 0.55 -0.58
CA GLY A 147 8.80 1.83 -1.26
C GLY A 147 8.46 1.73 -2.76
N MET A 148 8.87 0.65 -3.42
CA MET A 148 8.60 0.48 -4.85
C MET A 148 7.10 0.44 -5.16
N SER A 149 6.31 -0.19 -4.28
CA SER A 149 4.86 -0.29 -4.40
C SER A 149 4.14 0.93 -3.84
N LYS A 150 4.58 1.48 -2.70
CA LYS A 150 3.94 2.64 -2.05
C LYS A 150 3.86 3.84 -2.99
N PHE A 151 4.98 4.19 -3.64
CA PHE A 151 5.08 5.42 -4.44
C PHE A 151 4.64 5.26 -5.90
N SER A 152 4.51 4.01 -6.40
CA SER A 152 4.00 3.72 -7.75
C SER A 152 2.50 3.37 -7.77
N ALA A 153 1.80 3.51 -6.63
CA ALA A 153 0.41 3.06 -6.43
C ALA A 153 0.18 1.55 -6.59
N GLY A 154 1.23 0.76 -6.33
CA GLY A 154 1.14 -0.70 -6.23
C GLY A 154 0.74 -1.20 -4.83
N THR A 155 0.83 -2.51 -4.65
CA THR A 155 0.43 -3.27 -3.46
C THR A 155 1.52 -4.27 -3.12
N VAL A 156 1.78 -4.43 -1.81
CA VAL A 156 2.62 -5.52 -1.30
C VAL A 156 1.74 -6.67 -0.85
N TYR A 157 2.07 -7.87 -1.32
CA TYR A 157 1.52 -9.15 -0.92
C TYR A 157 2.61 -9.93 -0.21
N HIS A 158 2.49 -10.10 1.10
CA HIS A 158 3.51 -10.76 1.90
C HIS A 158 2.99 -12.08 2.46
N ILE A 159 3.77 -13.15 2.25
CA ILE A 159 3.54 -14.45 2.89
C ILE A 159 4.86 -14.82 3.61
N PRO A 160 4.98 -14.50 4.91
CA PRO A 160 6.20 -14.76 5.66
C PRO A 160 6.44 -16.26 5.80
N LEU A 161 7.73 -16.62 5.85
CA LEU A 161 8.18 -18.00 5.96
C LEU A 161 7.47 -18.85 4.90
N PHE A 162 7.53 -18.51 3.61
CA PHE A 162 6.81 -19.27 2.60
C PHE A 162 7.47 -20.63 2.32
N ASN A 163 6.67 -21.70 2.32
CA ASN A 163 7.10 -23.03 1.89
C ASN A 163 5.97 -23.68 1.07
N ALA A 164 6.24 -23.94 -0.21
CA ALA A 164 5.29 -24.55 -1.14
C ALA A 164 4.82 -25.95 -0.72
N ALA A 165 5.60 -26.68 0.10
CA ALA A 165 5.19 -27.98 0.63
C ALA A 165 4.06 -27.87 1.67
N ARG A 166 3.84 -26.69 2.26
CA ARG A 166 2.70 -26.43 3.14
C ARG A 166 1.48 -26.06 2.30
N ALA A 167 0.55 -27.00 2.19
CA ALA A 167 -0.66 -26.86 1.37
C ALA A 167 -1.45 -25.57 1.66
N TRP A 168 -1.56 -25.15 2.91
CA TRP A 168 -2.30 -23.93 3.27
C TRP A 168 -1.64 -22.64 2.75
N GLN A 169 -0.30 -22.56 2.73
CA GLN A 169 0.42 -21.41 2.16
C GLN A 169 0.36 -21.41 0.63
N ALA A 170 0.49 -22.59 0.02
CA ALA A 170 0.33 -22.74 -1.42
C ALA A 170 -1.09 -22.33 -1.88
N ASP A 171 -2.12 -22.75 -1.14
CA ASP A 171 -3.50 -22.36 -1.40
C ASP A 171 -3.74 -20.85 -1.15
N GLN A 172 -3.14 -20.29 -0.10
CA GLN A 172 -3.19 -18.84 0.15
C GLN A 172 -2.60 -18.05 -1.01
N LEU A 173 -1.39 -18.41 -1.48
CA LEU A 173 -0.76 -17.78 -2.64
C LEU A 173 -1.63 -17.92 -3.89
N LYS A 174 -2.19 -19.11 -4.14
CA LYS A 174 -3.08 -19.37 -5.27
C LYS A 174 -4.33 -18.49 -5.23
N ARG A 175 -4.98 -18.35 -4.07
CA ARG A 175 -6.15 -17.47 -3.89
C ARG A 175 -5.79 -16.01 -4.11
N MET A 176 -4.69 -15.55 -3.51
CA MET A 176 -4.20 -14.17 -3.68
C MET A 176 -3.90 -13.85 -5.14
N LEU A 177 -3.15 -14.73 -5.83
CA LEU A 177 -2.77 -14.54 -7.21
C LEU A 177 -3.98 -14.61 -8.16
N ASN A 178 -4.92 -15.53 -7.92
CA ASN A 178 -6.15 -15.61 -8.70
C ASN A 178 -6.95 -14.31 -8.58
N ARG A 179 -7.18 -13.80 -7.36
CA ARG A 179 -7.83 -12.49 -7.17
C ARG A 179 -7.04 -11.37 -7.86
N TYR A 180 -5.73 -11.34 -7.72
CA TYR A 180 -4.85 -10.32 -8.30
C TYR A 180 -4.92 -10.24 -9.84
N LEU A 181 -5.02 -11.40 -10.50
CA LEU A 181 -5.09 -11.51 -11.96
C LEU A 181 -6.52 -11.28 -12.51
N THR A 182 -7.55 -11.70 -11.77
CA THR A 182 -8.95 -11.67 -12.25
C THR A 182 -9.75 -10.46 -11.79
N ARG A 183 -9.28 -9.73 -10.76
CA ARG A 183 -9.95 -8.50 -10.31
C ARG A 183 -9.97 -7.45 -11.42
N LYS A 184 -11.00 -6.60 -11.38
CA LYS A 184 -11.04 -5.40 -12.21
C LYS A 184 -9.86 -4.50 -11.86
N ILE A 185 -9.25 -3.90 -12.87
CA ILE A 185 -8.16 -2.93 -12.72
C ILE A 185 -8.44 -1.75 -13.67
N GLY A 186 -8.11 -0.55 -13.22
CA GLY A 186 -8.05 0.64 -14.04
C GLY A 186 -6.59 1.07 -14.21
N PHE A 187 -6.25 1.57 -15.40
CA PHE A 187 -4.92 2.03 -15.78
C PHE A 187 -4.91 3.55 -15.97
N GLU A 188 -3.72 4.15 -15.86
CA GLU A 188 -3.49 5.59 -16.08
C GLU A 188 -4.48 6.46 -15.31
N ALA A 189 -4.77 6.05 -14.08
CA ALA A 189 -5.85 6.62 -13.31
C ALA A 189 -5.38 7.87 -12.58
N VAL A 190 -6.28 8.84 -12.47
CA VAL A 190 -6.08 10.05 -11.71
C VAL A 190 -7.35 10.32 -10.92
N MET A 191 -7.20 10.55 -9.63
CA MET A 191 -8.32 10.86 -8.73
C MET A 191 -8.21 12.30 -8.25
N ARG A 192 -9.29 13.05 -8.42
CA ARG A 192 -9.44 14.40 -7.86
C ARG A 192 -10.55 14.41 -6.83
N VAL A 193 -10.28 14.97 -5.66
CA VAL A 193 -11.27 15.12 -4.59
C VAL A 193 -11.60 16.60 -4.43
N ARG A 194 -12.88 16.93 -4.46
CA ARG A 194 -13.41 18.27 -4.23
C ARG A 194 -14.29 18.26 -2.99
N CYS A 195 -14.25 19.36 -2.24
CA CYS A 195 -15.09 19.60 -1.08
C CYS A 195 -15.77 20.98 -1.22
N THR A 196 -16.79 21.19 -0.40
CA THR A 196 -17.48 22.48 -0.32
C THR A 196 -16.51 23.56 0.19
N ARG A 197 -16.69 24.80 -0.28
CA ARG A 197 -15.90 25.95 0.17
C ARG A 197 -15.90 26.03 1.70
N GLY A 198 -14.74 26.38 2.27
CA GLY A 198 -14.51 26.41 3.71
C GLY A 198 -13.97 25.11 4.28
N ILE A 199 -13.95 24.03 3.49
CA ILE A 199 -13.27 22.78 3.81
C ILE A 199 -12.07 22.63 2.86
N THR A 200 -10.94 22.23 3.41
CA THR A 200 -9.71 21.93 2.65
C THR A 200 -9.23 20.51 2.96
N ILE A 201 -8.44 19.96 2.04
CA ILE A 201 -7.82 18.65 2.21
C ILE A 201 -6.43 18.88 2.82
N HIS A 202 -6.23 18.38 4.04
CA HIS A 202 -4.98 18.56 4.78
C HIS A 202 -3.94 17.49 4.41
N THR A 203 -4.33 16.22 4.42
CA THR A 203 -3.40 15.10 4.16
C THR A 203 -4.13 13.93 3.51
N PHE A 204 -3.47 13.26 2.57
CA PHE A 204 -3.91 11.97 2.04
C PHE A 204 -3.07 10.83 2.61
N HIS A 205 -3.70 9.66 2.77
CA HIS A 205 -3.05 8.43 3.24
C HIS A 205 -3.35 7.25 2.32
N GLY A 206 -2.31 6.52 1.91
CA GLY A 206 -2.42 5.36 1.03
C GLY A 206 -1.25 5.25 0.04
N ASN A 207 -1.39 4.34 -0.92
CA ASN A 207 -0.39 4.13 -1.97
C ASN A 207 -0.79 4.91 -3.22
N PHE A 208 -0.10 6.02 -3.46
CA PHE A 208 -0.31 6.90 -4.61
C PHE A 208 0.88 7.85 -4.74
N PHE A 209 0.88 8.62 -5.82
CA PHE A 209 1.74 9.79 -5.96
C PHE A 209 0.90 11.06 -6.03
N VAL A 210 1.22 12.06 -5.20
CA VAL A 210 0.50 13.35 -5.19
C VAL A 210 1.13 14.27 -6.24
N ARG A 211 0.36 14.66 -7.27
CA ARG A 211 0.83 15.62 -8.29
C ARG A 211 0.57 17.07 -7.88
N SER A 212 -0.57 17.31 -7.24
CA SER A 212 -0.96 18.61 -6.68
C SER A 212 -1.82 18.37 -5.44
N THR A 213 -2.14 19.43 -4.69
CA THR A 213 -2.85 19.39 -3.40
C THR A 213 -4.15 18.60 -3.40
N ASP A 214 -4.84 18.48 -4.54
CA ASP A 214 -6.11 17.78 -4.69
C ASP A 214 -6.09 16.66 -5.75
N LEU A 215 -4.92 16.33 -6.31
CA LEU A 215 -4.79 15.42 -7.46
C LEU A 215 -3.83 14.26 -7.17
N LEU A 216 -4.41 13.06 -7.12
CA LEU A 216 -3.70 11.81 -6.89
C LEU A 216 -3.46 11.07 -8.21
N SER A 217 -2.20 10.75 -8.48
CA SER A 217 -1.77 9.88 -9.57
C SER A 217 -1.81 8.43 -9.10
N LEU A 218 -2.54 7.61 -9.86
CA LEU A 218 -2.80 6.20 -9.59
C LEU A 218 -2.54 5.42 -10.89
N PRO A 219 -1.26 5.17 -11.25
CA PRO A 219 -0.91 4.40 -12.46
C PRO A 219 -1.78 3.16 -12.65
N ASN A 220 -2.03 2.43 -11.55
CA ASN A 220 -3.06 1.40 -11.47
C ASN A 220 -4.00 1.67 -10.29
N VAL A 221 -5.28 1.38 -10.48
CA VAL A 221 -6.30 1.42 -9.43
C VAL A 221 -7.06 0.10 -9.39
N SER A 222 -7.23 -0.45 -8.18
CA SER A 222 -7.94 -1.70 -7.96
C SER A 222 -9.10 -1.50 -6.98
N PRO A 223 -10.14 -2.34 -7.02
CA PRO A 223 -11.25 -2.28 -6.07
C PRO A 223 -10.82 -2.62 -4.63
N ASP A 224 -9.62 -3.17 -4.44
CA ASP A 224 -9.07 -3.53 -3.14
C ASP A 224 -8.23 -2.38 -2.54
N ALA A 225 -7.97 -1.31 -3.30
CA ALA A 225 -7.25 -0.13 -2.82
C ALA A 225 -8.16 0.78 -2.00
N GLY A 226 -7.65 1.27 -0.86
CA GLY A 226 -8.37 2.19 0.03
C GLY A 226 -7.55 3.42 0.37
N PHE A 227 -8.14 4.60 0.20
CA PHE A 227 -7.51 5.89 0.49
C PHE A 227 -8.10 6.51 1.76
N GLY A 228 -7.28 7.23 2.53
CA GLY A 228 -7.71 8.01 3.69
C GLY A 228 -7.43 9.48 3.43
N MET A 229 -8.26 10.37 3.97
CA MET A 229 -8.11 11.80 3.78
C MET A 229 -8.43 12.51 5.09
N GLN A 230 -7.53 13.38 5.53
CA GLN A 230 -7.77 14.34 6.61
C GLN A 230 -8.28 15.64 6.00
N LEU A 231 -9.32 16.18 6.61
CA LEU A 231 -9.98 17.42 6.19
C LEU A 231 -9.79 18.46 7.29
N ALA A 232 -9.66 19.72 6.88
CA ALA A 232 -9.67 20.87 7.78
C ALA A 232 -10.87 21.77 7.44
N ILE A 233 -11.51 22.31 8.47
CA ILE A 233 -12.56 23.33 8.34
C ILE A 233 -11.87 24.67 8.60
N GLU A 234 -11.71 25.48 7.56
CA GLU A 234 -10.98 26.75 7.59
C GLU A 234 -11.90 27.97 7.61
N GLU A 235 -13.10 27.87 7.03
CA GLU A 235 -14.12 28.93 7.07
C GLU A 235 -15.35 28.46 7.88
N SER A 236 -16.11 29.41 8.43
CA SER A 236 -17.37 29.08 9.10
C SER A 236 -18.35 28.46 8.11
N LEU A 237 -18.98 27.35 8.52
CA LEU A 237 -19.99 26.64 7.73
C LEU A 237 -21.42 26.97 8.17
N THR A 238 -21.61 27.94 9.07
CA THR A 238 -22.91 28.24 9.71
C THR A 238 -24.04 28.60 8.75
N ASP A 239 -23.71 29.14 7.58
CA ASP A 239 -24.70 29.57 6.59
C ASP A 239 -25.16 28.43 5.67
N LEU A 240 -24.57 27.24 5.82
CA LEU A 240 -24.84 26.08 5.03
C LEU A 240 -25.66 25.05 5.83
N GLN A 241 -26.55 24.34 5.15
CA GLN A 241 -27.28 23.21 5.75
C GLN A 241 -26.53 21.89 5.61
N GLN A 242 -25.73 21.77 4.55
CA GLN A 242 -24.98 20.57 4.21
C GLN A 242 -23.66 20.93 3.52
N VAL A 243 -22.70 20.03 3.63
CA VAL A 243 -21.45 20.05 2.88
C VAL A 243 -21.38 18.85 1.95
N CYS A 244 -20.88 19.08 0.75
CA CYS A 244 -20.71 18.08 -0.29
C CYS A 244 -19.23 17.76 -0.52
N PHE A 245 -18.95 16.48 -0.75
CA PHE A 245 -17.69 15.93 -1.18
C PHE A 245 -17.89 15.21 -2.51
N GLN A 246 -16.96 15.39 -3.44
CA GLN A 246 -16.99 14.70 -4.72
C GLN A 246 -15.62 14.14 -5.07
N ALA A 247 -15.53 12.82 -5.19
CA ALA A 247 -14.37 12.14 -5.72
C ALA A 247 -14.61 11.76 -7.19
N ALA A 248 -13.77 12.26 -8.09
CA ALA A 248 -13.80 11.94 -9.51
C ALA A 248 -12.53 11.16 -9.90
N LEU A 249 -12.71 9.91 -10.31
CA LEU A 249 -11.66 9.02 -10.79
C LEU A 249 -11.75 8.91 -12.31
N LEU A 250 -10.78 9.48 -13.02
CA LEU A 250 -10.59 9.29 -14.46
C LEU A 250 -9.63 8.12 -14.66
N TYR A 251 -10.00 7.10 -15.43
CA TYR A 251 -9.15 5.91 -15.65
C TYR A 251 -9.43 5.24 -16.99
N THR A 252 -8.48 4.45 -17.48
CA THR A 252 -8.63 3.57 -18.64
C THR A 252 -8.99 2.17 -18.14
N SER A 253 -10.12 1.62 -18.60
CA SER A 253 -10.52 0.26 -18.21
C SER A 253 -9.64 -0.80 -18.88
N SER A 254 -9.68 -2.03 -18.37
CA SER A 254 -8.99 -3.18 -19.00
C SER A 254 -9.47 -3.53 -20.42
N LYS A 255 -10.53 -2.87 -20.91
CA LYS A 255 -11.03 -2.99 -22.29
C LYS A 255 -10.55 -1.85 -23.20
N GLY A 256 -9.68 -0.96 -22.72
CA GLY A 256 -9.16 0.19 -23.47
C GLY A 256 -10.07 1.43 -23.46
N GLU A 257 -11.18 1.41 -22.73
CA GLU A 257 -12.09 2.56 -22.68
C GLU A 257 -11.71 3.56 -21.58
N ARG A 258 -11.62 4.85 -21.94
CA ARG A 258 -11.46 5.94 -20.96
C ARG A 258 -12.78 6.25 -20.28
N ARG A 259 -12.83 6.18 -18.95
CA ARG A 259 -14.05 6.32 -18.14
C ARG A 259 -13.82 7.26 -16.97
N ILE A 260 -14.90 7.91 -16.52
CA ILE A 260 -14.94 8.69 -15.29
C ILE A 260 -15.90 8.00 -14.32
N ARG A 261 -15.45 7.74 -13.10
CA ARG A 261 -16.29 7.33 -11.97
C ARG A 261 -16.40 8.48 -10.99
N VAL A 262 -17.62 8.84 -10.61
CA VAL A 262 -17.88 9.94 -9.68
C VAL A 262 -18.62 9.38 -8.46
N HIS A 263 -18.13 9.72 -7.27
CA HIS A 263 -18.83 9.53 -6.01
C HIS A 263 -19.11 10.90 -5.41
N THR A 264 -20.37 11.16 -5.06
CA THR A 264 -20.79 12.38 -4.38
C THR A 264 -21.40 12.00 -3.04
N LEU A 265 -20.93 12.62 -1.96
CA LEU A 265 -21.42 12.46 -0.60
C LEU A 265 -21.85 13.83 -0.07
N ALA A 266 -23.07 13.93 0.44
CA ALA A 266 -23.56 15.13 1.13
C ALA A 266 -23.77 14.78 2.61
N LEU A 267 -23.25 15.62 3.50
CA LEU A 267 -23.37 15.47 4.95
C LEU A 267 -23.99 16.72 5.56
N PRO A 268 -24.93 16.59 6.50
CA PRO A 268 -25.50 17.73 7.20
C PRO A 268 -24.47 18.39 8.12
N ILE A 269 -24.64 19.68 8.39
CA ILE A 269 -23.82 20.41 9.36
C ILE A 269 -24.42 20.24 10.76
N ALA A 270 -23.56 20.02 11.74
CA ALA A 270 -23.90 19.96 13.15
C ALA A 270 -23.44 21.23 13.86
N SER A 271 -24.32 21.85 14.64
CA SER A 271 -24.03 23.05 15.44
C SER A 271 -23.79 22.74 16.92
N THR A 272 -23.98 21.49 17.35
CA THR A 272 -23.77 21.06 18.74
C THR A 272 -22.86 19.83 18.82
N LEU A 273 -22.07 19.75 19.89
CA LEU A 273 -21.18 18.59 20.14
C LEU A 273 -21.94 17.25 20.25
N PRO A 274 -23.11 17.15 20.92
CA PRO A 274 -23.91 15.93 20.91
C PRO A 274 -24.25 15.41 19.51
N ASP A 275 -24.61 16.31 18.57
CA ASP A 275 -24.97 15.92 17.20
C ASP A 275 -23.76 15.35 16.44
N VAL A 276 -22.57 15.95 16.64
CA VAL A 276 -21.30 15.45 16.09
C VAL A 276 -20.99 14.05 16.63
N LEU A 277 -21.08 13.87 17.96
CA LEU A 277 -20.80 12.59 18.58
C LEU A 277 -21.79 11.51 18.13
N HIS A 278 -23.09 11.84 18.02
CA HIS A 278 -24.11 10.89 17.58
C HIS A 278 -23.91 10.44 16.13
N SER A 279 -23.44 11.34 15.27
CA SER A 279 -23.22 11.09 13.84
C SER A 279 -21.87 10.44 13.51
N ALA A 280 -21.02 10.21 14.51
CA ALA A 280 -19.67 9.72 14.30
C ALA A 280 -19.63 8.23 13.89
N ASP A 281 -18.93 7.93 12.78
CA ASP A 281 -18.71 6.56 12.32
C ASP A 281 -17.39 6.00 12.87
N GLN A 282 -17.49 5.15 13.90
CA GLN A 282 -16.33 4.50 14.53
C GLN A 282 -15.50 3.64 13.57
N GLN A 283 -16.09 3.07 12.50
CA GLN A 283 -15.34 2.26 11.51
C GLN A 283 -14.51 3.16 10.60
N CYS A 284 -15.07 4.28 10.16
CA CYS A 284 -14.34 5.28 9.38
C CYS A 284 -13.19 5.88 10.21
N ILE A 285 -13.46 6.22 11.48
CA ILE A 285 -12.48 6.76 12.42
C ILE A 285 -11.30 5.79 12.60
N ILE A 286 -11.56 4.52 12.95
CA ILE A 286 -10.46 3.56 13.12
C ILE A 286 -9.71 3.31 11.81
N GLY A 287 -10.41 3.29 10.67
CA GLY A 287 -9.80 3.15 9.36
C GLY A 287 -8.80 4.26 9.04
N LEU A 288 -9.16 5.52 9.32
CA LEU A 288 -8.25 6.66 9.12
C LEU A 288 -7.11 6.66 10.15
N LEU A 289 -7.42 6.45 11.43
CA LEU A 289 -6.43 6.40 12.50
C LEU A 289 -5.36 5.31 12.27
N SER A 290 -5.77 4.17 11.74
CA SER A 290 -4.82 3.10 11.40
C SER A 290 -3.77 3.54 10.38
N LYS A 291 -4.16 4.34 9.37
CA LYS A 291 -3.24 4.87 8.36
C LYS A 291 -2.34 5.95 8.95
N MET A 292 -2.92 6.86 9.74
CA MET A 292 -2.18 7.91 10.45
C MET A 292 -1.13 7.31 11.40
N ALA A 293 -1.48 6.25 12.11
CA ALA A 293 -0.57 5.55 13.01
C ALA A 293 0.61 4.94 12.26
N VAL A 294 0.37 4.27 11.13
CA VAL A 294 1.43 3.69 10.31
C VAL A 294 2.37 4.76 9.76
N ASP A 295 1.84 5.87 9.23
CA ASP A 295 2.68 6.97 8.75
C ASP A 295 3.48 7.60 9.90
N ARG A 296 2.88 7.75 11.09
CA ARG A 296 3.56 8.28 12.28
C ARG A 296 4.65 7.33 12.81
N CYS A 297 4.45 6.02 12.75
CA CYS A 297 5.49 5.03 13.08
C CYS A 297 6.71 5.18 12.18
N ALA A 298 6.52 5.53 10.90
CA ALA A 298 7.60 5.71 9.94
C ALA A 298 8.29 7.08 10.07
N SER A 299 7.54 8.15 10.34
CA SER A 299 8.09 9.52 10.38
C SER A 299 8.62 9.96 11.75
N ALA A 300 8.11 9.38 12.83
CA ALA A 300 8.47 9.72 14.20
C ALA A 300 8.91 8.45 14.94
N SER A 301 8.11 7.97 15.89
CA SER A 301 8.38 6.72 16.61
C SER A 301 7.11 5.93 16.86
N MET A 302 7.24 4.62 17.06
CA MET A 302 6.13 3.76 17.45
C MET A 302 5.57 4.14 18.83
N SER A 303 6.41 4.67 19.74
CA SER A 303 5.96 5.13 21.06
C SER A 303 5.01 6.32 20.93
N GLU A 304 5.40 7.33 20.15
CA GLU A 304 4.53 8.48 19.88
C GLU A 304 3.25 8.09 19.13
N ALA A 305 3.31 7.13 18.21
CA ALA A 305 2.11 6.62 17.54
C ALA A 305 1.14 5.97 18.53
N LYS A 306 1.63 5.18 19.49
CA LYS A 306 0.81 4.58 20.56
C LYS A 306 0.18 5.65 21.45
N GLU A 307 0.97 6.62 21.88
CA GLU A 307 0.49 7.74 22.70
C GLU A 307 -0.59 8.54 21.98
N ALA A 308 -0.40 8.85 20.69
CA ALA A 308 -1.41 9.54 19.89
C ALA A 308 -2.72 8.74 19.79
N ILE A 309 -2.66 7.41 19.59
CA ILE A 309 -3.84 6.55 19.59
C ILE A 309 -4.55 6.55 20.95
N MET A 310 -3.79 6.53 22.06
CA MET A 310 -4.35 6.58 23.41
C MET A 310 -5.03 7.93 23.67
N ASN A 311 -4.43 9.04 23.23
CA ASN A 311 -4.99 10.37 23.37
C ASN A 311 -6.34 10.50 22.65
N VAL A 312 -6.52 9.86 21.48
CA VAL A 312 -7.85 9.82 20.82
C VAL A 312 -8.93 9.22 21.72
N ALA A 313 -8.63 8.13 22.45
CA ALA A 313 -9.60 7.53 23.36
C ALA A 313 -9.95 8.50 24.51
N ILE A 314 -8.93 9.17 25.07
CA ILE A 314 -9.09 10.14 26.15
C ILE A 314 -9.95 11.32 25.67
N ASP A 315 -9.63 11.89 24.52
CA ASP A 315 -10.29 13.07 23.97
C ASP A 315 -11.77 12.80 23.66
N VAL A 316 -12.08 11.68 23.00
CA VAL A 316 -13.48 11.32 22.66
C VAL A 316 -14.33 11.13 23.91
N LEU A 317 -13.82 10.40 24.91
CA LEU A 317 -14.58 10.13 26.14
C LEU A 317 -14.71 11.38 27.01
N SER A 318 -13.69 12.26 27.00
CA SER A 318 -13.73 13.55 27.69
C SER A 318 -14.73 14.50 27.03
N ALA A 319 -14.76 14.55 25.70
CA ALA A 319 -15.74 15.33 24.94
C ALA A 319 -17.17 14.84 25.19
N HIS A 320 -17.39 13.52 25.25
CA HIS A 320 -18.71 12.98 25.59
C HIS A 320 -19.15 13.35 27.00
N ARG A 321 -18.24 13.27 27.98
CA ARG A 321 -18.53 13.68 29.37
C ARG A 321 -18.91 15.15 29.46
N LEU A 322 -18.20 16.03 28.74
CA LEU A 322 -18.54 17.45 28.63
C LEU A 322 -19.92 17.66 28.00
N ALA A 323 -20.21 16.97 26.90
CA ALA A 323 -21.50 17.07 26.19
C ALA A 323 -22.71 16.66 27.05
N GLN A 324 -22.51 15.81 28.05
CA GLN A 324 -23.57 15.33 28.95
C GLN A 324 -23.68 16.16 30.24
N ASN A 325 -22.87 17.22 30.42
CA ASN A 325 -22.82 18.06 31.62
C ASN A 325 -22.71 17.23 32.93
N LEU A 326 -22.00 16.09 32.91
CA LEU A 326 -21.86 15.28 34.13
C LEU A 326 -21.10 16.09 35.20
N PRO A 327 -21.61 16.17 36.44
CA PRO A 327 -20.96 16.90 37.51
C PRO A 327 -19.51 16.45 37.73
N ALA A 328 -18.62 17.41 37.98
CA ALA A 328 -17.26 17.14 38.46
C ALA A 328 -17.33 16.55 39.87
N GLY A 329 -17.54 15.23 39.98
CA GLY A 329 -17.76 14.55 41.26
C GLY A 329 -18.72 13.37 41.21
N ALA A 330 -19.45 13.16 40.11
CA ALA A 330 -20.18 11.91 39.86
C ALA A 330 -19.21 10.77 39.50
N ALA A 331 -18.26 10.48 40.41
CA ALA A 331 -17.19 9.49 40.27
C ALA A 331 -17.69 8.04 40.54
N GLY A 332 -18.93 7.73 40.17
CA GLY A 332 -19.58 6.46 40.46
C GLY A 332 -19.31 5.35 39.43
N SER A 333 -18.05 4.91 39.33
CA SER A 333 -17.59 3.63 38.74
C SER A 333 -17.65 3.37 37.23
N ALA A 334 -18.37 4.15 36.41
CA ALA A 334 -18.56 3.81 35.00
C ALA A 334 -17.91 4.80 34.03
N LEU A 335 -17.25 4.26 32.99
CA LEU A 335 -16.75 5.03 31.85
C LEU A 335 -17.85 5.13 30.79
N HIS A 336 -18.39 6.32 30.58
CA HIS A 336 -19.47 6.56 29.63
C HIS A 336 -18.92 6.83 28.22
N ALA A 337 -19.52 6.18 27.22
CA ALA A 337 -19.21 6.40 25.82
C ALA A 337 -20.51 6.64 25.03
N PRO A 338 -20.49 7.50 23.99
CA PRO A 338 -21.65 7.67 23.13
C PRO A 338 -21.93 6.37 22.36
N ALA A 339 -23.21 6.08 22.11
CA ALA A 339 -23.63 4.81 21.49
C ALA A 339 -22.94 4.53 20.14
N SER A 340 -22.74 5.59 19.34
CA SER A 340 -22.04 5.59 18.05
C SER A 340 -20.56 5.18 18.14
N LEU A 341 -19.90 5.46 19.27
CA LEU A 341 -18.47 5.20 19.50
C LEU A 341 -18.21 4.13 20.57
N ARG A 342 -19.23 3.35 20.96
CA ARG A 342 -19.12 2.36 22.04
C ARG A 342 -18.05 1.30 21.81
N LEU A 343 -17.72 0.97 20.55
CA LEU A 343 -16.68 -0.01 20.21
C LEU A 343 -15.35 0.64 19.88
N LEU A 344 -15.28 1.98 19.80
CA LEU A 344 -14.04 2.68 19.47
C LEU A 344 -12.89 2.34 20.44
N PRO A 345 -13.07 2.33 21.78
CA PRO A 345 -12.00 1.92 22.69
C PRO A 345 -11.49 0.49 22.43
N LEU A 346 -12.41 -0.44 22.09
CA LEU A 346 -12.04 -1.82 21.73
C LEU A 346 -11.23 -1.85 20.44
N TYR A 347 -11.61 -1.06 19.44
CA TYR A 347 -10.88 -0.98 18.17
C TYR A 347 -9.51 -0.33 18.31
N LEU A 348 -9.39 0.73 19.13
CA LEU A 348 -8.11 1.35 19.45
C LEU A 348 -7.19 0.36 20.17
N LEU A 349 -7.72 -0.41 21.13
CA LEU A 349 -6.95 -1.47 21.78
C LEU A 349 -6.53 -2.57 20.80
N ALA A 350 -7.41 -2.98 19.90
CA ALA A 350 -7.08 -3.96 18.86
C ALA A 350 -6.00 -3.44 17.91
N LEU A 351 -6.04 -2.15 17.55
CA LEU A 351 -5.01 -1.49 16.74
C LEU A 351 -3.67 -1.45 17.49
N LEU A 352 -3.67 -1.07 18.77
CA LEU A 352 -2.47 -1.04 19.61
C LEU A 352 -1.84 -2.43 19.75
N LYS A 353 -2.62 -3.52 19.69
CA LYS A 353 -2.13 -4.90 19.77
C LYS A 353 -1.65 -5.49 18.43
N ARG A 354 -1.79 -4.78 17.31
CA ARG A 354 -1.28 -5.25 16.01
C ARG A 354 0.24 -5.18 15.97
N VAL A 355 0.90 -6.16 15.35
CA VAL A 355 2.36 -6.21 15.16
C VAL A 355 2.92 -4.90 14.63
N SER A 356 2.23 -4.28 13.66
CA SER A 356 2.63 -3.01 13.05
C SER A 356 2.66 -1.80 14.00
N VAL A 357 2.05 -1.92 15.18
CA VAL A 357 1.95 -0.88 16.22
C VAL A 357 2.34 -1.45 17.60
N CYS A 358 2.90 -2.66 17.65
CA CYS A 358 3.27 -3.34 18.90
C CYS A 358 4.64 -3.98 18.78
N THR A 359 5.43 -3.93 19.85
CA THR A 359 6.69 -4.65 19.92
C THR A 359 6.37 -6.08 20.31
N ILE A 360 6.47 -7.03 19.39
CA ILE A 360 6.35 -8.45 19.70
C ILE A 360 7.76 -8.99 19.96
N GLU A 361 7.99 -9.55 21.13
CA GLU A 361 9.20 -10.32 21.41
C GLU A 361 9.32 -11.44 20.36
N SER A 362 10.42 -11.45 19.60
CA SER A 362 10.79 -12.46 18.58
C SER A 362 10.22 -12.36 17.16
N ALA A 363 9.46 -11.32 16.79
CA ALA A 363 9.04 -11.14 15.39
C ALA A 363 10.24 -10.73 14.48
N ILE A 364 10.26 -11.25 13.25
CA ILE A 364 11.19 -10.77 12.21
C ILE A 364 10.69 -9.39 11.77
N LEU A 365 11.57 -8.43 11.48
CA LEU A 365 11.15 -7.08 11.07
C LEU A 365 10.18 -7.06 9.87
N ASP A 366 10.28 -8.05 8.99
CA ASP A 366 9.40 -8.16 7.82
C ASP A 366 8.01 -8.72 8.15
N SER A 367 7.79 -9.31 9.34
CA SER A 367 6.59 -10.12 9.68
C SER A 367 5.42 -9.40 10.33
#